data_AF-A0A655Y7D7-F1
#
_entry.id   AF-A0A655Y7D7-F1
#
_cell.length_a   1.000
_cell.length_b   1.000
_cell.length_c   1.000
_cell.angle_alpha   90.00
_cell.angle_beta   90.00
_cell.angle_gamma   90.00
#
_symmetry.space_group_name_H-M   'P 1'
#
loop_
_entity.id
_entity.type
_entity.pdbx_description
1 polymer ?
#
loop_
_entity_poly.entity_id
_entity_poly.type
_entity_poly.pdbx_seq_one_letter_code
_entity_poly.pdbx_strand_id
1 'polypeptide(L)'
;MIAPHLLRATIDNGEQFSTQKETEYTTYPPIDGVPKKYWDMAIHGMYLVNHGAKGTARRAFQNMPYESAGKSGTAQVFGLAEGQKYNASELAEHLHDHALFTGFAPVKDPKVIVTFVLENGGGGSSNGAPVVRQIFDHVILGKKEEEPKAESKEEVIQP
;
A
#
# COMPACT_ATOMS: atom_id res chain seq x y z
N MET A 1 12.95 -1.46 -17.27
CA MET A 1 12.34 -1.12 -15.97
C MET A 1 12.89 0.23 -15.52
N ILE A 2 12.10 1.09 -14.88
CA ILE A 2 12.54 2.42 -14.42
C ILE A 2 12.99 2.31 -12.97
N ALA A 3 14.12 2.94 -12.60
CA ALA A 3 14.57 3.04 -11.21
C ALA A 3 13.64 3.98 -10.43
N PRO A 4 13.24 3.66 -9.18
CA PRO A 4 12.48 4.61 -8.36
C PRO A 4 13.23 5.93 -8.21
N HIS A 5 12.55 7.05 -8.48
CA HIS A 5 13.12 8.39 -8.38
C HIS A 5 12.11 9.36 -7.74
N LEU A 6 12.63 10.39 -7.05
CA LEU A 6 11.81 11.42 -6.41
C LEU A 6 11.72 12.70 -7.23
N LEU A 7 12.83 13.10 -7.86
CA LEU A 7 12.87 14.29 -8.71
C LEU A 7 12.03 14.04 -9.96
N ARG A 8 11.11 14.96 -10.27
CA ARG A 8 10.33 14.92 -11.52
C ARG A 8 10.92 15.84 -12.57
N ALA A 9 11.19 17.08 -12.20
CA ALA A 9 11.71 18.11 -13.07
C ALA A 9 12.45 19.19 -12.26
N THR A 10 13.34 19.93 -12.91
CA THR A 10 13.99 21.13 -12.37
C THR A 10 13.52 22.37 -13.14
N ILE A 11 13.53 23.53 -12.48
CA ILE A 11 13.21 24.83 -13.08
C ILE A 11 14.34 25.78 -12.69
N ASP A 12 14.85 26.54 -13.66
CA ASP A 12 15.89 27.53 -13.41
C ASP A 12 15.30 28.73 -12.66
N ASN A 13 16.07 29.29 -11.72
CA ASN A 13 15.56 30.33 -10.84
C ASN A 13 15.11 31.58 -11.63
N GLY A 14 13.86 32.01 -11.40
CA GLY A 14 13.25 33.14 -12.09
C GLY A 14 12.52 32.78 -13.39
N GLU A 15 12.54 31.51 -13.81
CA GLU A 15 11.78 31.05 -14.97
C GLU A 15 10.35 30.60 -14.60
N GLN A 16 9.50 30.50 -15.62
CA GLN A 16 8.12 30.03 -15.47
C GLN A 16 8.07 28.52 -15.28
N PHE A 17 7.06 28.02 -14.57
CA PHE A 17 6.89 26.57 -14.36
C PHE A 17 6.80 25.76 -15.67
N SER A 18 6.32 26.36 -16.75
CA SER A 18 6.24 25.74 -18.06
C SER A 18 7.61 25.45 -18.70
N THR A 19 8.69 26.05 -18.22
CA THR A 19 10.06 25.78 -18.71
C THR A 19 10.76 24.65 -17.95
N GLN A 20 10.04 23.95 -17.06
CA GLN A 20 10.58 22.83 -16.30
C GLN A 20 11.22 21.79 -17.24
N LYS A 21 12.41 21.33 -16.86
CA LYS A 21 13.14 20.27 -17.56
C LYS A 21 12.91 18.97 -16.80
N GLU A 22 12.27 18.00 -17.44
CA GLU A 22 12.09 16.68 -16.85
C GLU A 22 13.44 16.05 -16.51
N THR A 23 13.50 15.38 -15.37
CA THR A 23 14.74 14.71 -14.98
C THR A 23 14.93 13.47 -15.84
N GLU A 24 16.17 13.24 -16.26
CA GLU A 24 16.55 11.92 -16.75
C GLU A 24 16.54 10.93 -15.58
N TYR A 25 16.03 9.72 -15.83
CA TYR A 25 15.99 8.64 -14.85
C TYR A 25 16.69 7.39 -15.38
N THR A 26 17.34 6.68 -14.45
CA THR A 26 18.02 5.42 -14.75
C THR A 26 17.02 4.34 -15.14
N THR A 27 17.32 3.61 -16.21
CA THR A 27 16.54 2.44 -16.63
C THR A 27 17.39 1.17 -16.54
N TYR A 28 16.78 0.08 -16.07
CA TYR A 28 17.37 -1.26 -16.10
C TYR A 28 16.81 -2.06 -17.28
N PRO A 29 17.57 -3.05 -17.79
CA PRO A 29 17.05 -4.03 -18.75
C PRO A 29 15.72 -4.62 -18.25
N PRO A 30 14.73 -4.82 -19.14
CA PRO A 30 13.51 -5.51 -18.76
C PRO A 30 13.84 -6.95 -18.35
N ILE A 31 13.03 -7.53 -17.46
CA ILE A 31 13.04 -8.97 -17.25
C ILE A 31 12.40 -9.60 -18.49
N ASP A 32 13.21 -10.25 -19.32
CA ASP A 32 12.80 -10.91 -20.55
C ASP A 32 12.78 -12.43 -20.41
N GLY A 33 12.35 -13.14 -21.46
CA GLY A 33 12.33 -14.60 -21.48
C GLY A 33 11.28 -15.28 -20.59
N VAL A 34 10.46 -14.54 -19.83
CA VAL A 34 9.39 -15.08 -18.99
C VAL A 34 8.06 -15.07 -19.76
N PRO A 35 7.46 -16.24 -20.08
CA PRO A 35 6.15 -16.31 -20.71
C PRO A 35 5.05 -15.56 -19.93
N LYS A 36 4.19 -14.84 -20.65
CA LYS A 36 3.08 -14.05 -20.07
C LYS A 36 2.24 -14.83 -19.05
N LYS A 37 2.00 -16.12 -19.30
CA LYS A 37 1.22 -16.99 -18.40
C LYS A 37 1.75 -17.04 -16.96
N TYR A 38 3.05 -16.88 -16.74
CA TYR A 38 3.63 -16.91 -15.39
C TYR A 38 3.43 -15.58 -14.67
N TRP A 39 3.51 -14.46 -15.39
CA TRP A 39 3.09 -13.16 -14.86
C TRP A 39 1.61 -13.16 -14.49
N ASP A 40 0.75 -13.65 -15.38
CA ASP A 40 -0.69 -13.74 -15.15
C ASP A 40 -1.00 -14.63 -13.94
N MET A 41 -0.29 -15.75 -13.79
CA MET A 41 -0.43 -16.65 -12.64
C MET A 41 -0.03 -15.98 -11.32
N ALA A 42 1.11 -15.27 -11.30
CA ALA A 42 1.56 -14.56 -10.11
C ALA A 42 0.59 -13.44 -9.71
N ILE A 43 0.16 -12.62 -10.68
CA ILE A 43 -0.82 -11.55 -10.47
C ILE A 43 -2.15 -12.11 -9.99
N HIS A 44 -2.62 -13.22 -10.58
CA HIS A 44 -3.84 -13.87 -10.16
C HIS A 44 -3.73 -14.42 -8.72
N GLY A 45 -2.58 -14.99 -8.35
CA GLY A 45 -2.31 -15.39 -6.96
C GLY A 45 -2.40 -14.21 -6.00
N MET A 46 -1.79 -13.07 -6.35
CA MET A 46 -1.86 -11.84 -5.56
C MET A 46 -3.28 -11.26 -5.49
N TYR A 47 -4.07 -11.38 -6.56
CA TYR A 47 -5.49 -11.04 -6.56
C TYR A 47 -6.26 -11.92 -5.56
N LEU A 48 -6.03 -13.23 -5.58
CA LEU A 48 -6.71 -14.17 -4.68
C LEU A 48 -6.35 -13.97 -3.20
N VAL A 49 -5.19 -13.39 -2.88
CA VAL A 49 -4.86 -12.98 -1.51
C VAL A 49 -5.84 -11.91 -0.98
N ASN A 50 -6.25 -10.98 -1.83
CA ASN A 50 -7.14 -9.87 -1.47
C ASN A 50 -8.62 -10.19 -1.70
N HIS A 51 -8.97 -11.04 -2.67
CA HIS A 51 -10.35 -11.24 -3.11
C HIS A 51 -10.83 -12.69 -3.05
N GLY A 52 -9.90 -13.65 -3.04
CA GLY A 52 -10.21 -15.07 -3.02
C GLY A 52 -10.87 -15.50 -1.72
N ALA A 53 -11.73 -16.52 -1.76
CA ALA A 53 -12.49 -17.00 -0.60
C ALA A 53 -11.61 -17.36 0.61
N LYS A 54 -10.37 -17.82 0.37
CA LYS A 54 -9.36 -18.16 1.38
C LYS A 54 -8.20 -17.15 1.46
N GLY A 55 -8.35 -15.95 0.88
CA GLY A 55 -7.31 -14.94 0.83
C GLY A 55 -6.93 -14.43 2.22
N THR A 56 -5.63 -14.32 2.51
CA THR A 56 -5.14 -13.91 3.84
C THR A 56 -5.52 -12.46 4.17
N ALA A 57 -5.50 -11.57 3.17
CA ALA A 57 -5.82 -10.16 3.32
C ALA A 57 -7.29 -9.84 2.97
N ARG A 58 -8.11 -10.86 2.67
CA ARG A 58 -9.47 -10.71 2.15
C ARG A 58 -10.31 -9.75 2.96
N ARG A 59 -10.24 -9.81 4.29
CA ARG A 59 -11.04 -8.98 5.19
C ARG A 59 -10.77 -7.47 5.01
N ALA A 60 -9.53 -7.07 4.73
CA ALA A 60 -9.18 -5.66 4.56
C ALA A 60 -9.64 -5.09 3.20
N PHE A 61 -9.75 -5.94 2.17
CA PHE A 61 -10.04 -5.53 0.80
C PHE A 61 -11.48 -5.84 0.34
N GLN A 62 -12.41 -6.07 1.27
CA GLN A 62 -13.83 -6.25 0.92
C GLN A 62 -14.46 -4.92 0.48
N ASN A 63 -15.51 -5.03 -0.34
CA ASN A 63 -16.41 -3.93 -0.73
C ASN A 63 -15.69 -2.71 -1.34
N MET A 64 -14.64 -2.95 -2.15
CA MET A 64 -13.99 -1.91 -2.94
C MET A 64 -14.66 -1.74 -4.31
N PRO A 65 -14.73 -0.51 -4.84
CA PRO A 65 -15.18 -0.28 -6.22
C PRO A 65 -14.07 -0.55 -7.25
N TYR A 66 -12.88 -0.97 -6.82
CA TYR A 66 -11.75 -1.37 -7.66
C TYR A 66 -11.13 -2.68 -7.16
N GLU A 67 -10.43 -3.38 -8.03
CA GLU A 67 -9.70 -4.61 -7.68
C GLU A 67 -8.24 -4.27 -7.42
N SER A 68 -7.68 -4.75 -6.31
CA SER A 68 -6.24 -4.71 -6.00
C SER A 68 -5.61 -6.10 -5.94
N ALA A 69 -4.31 -6.19 -6.15
CA ALA A 69 -3.53 -7.41 -5.97
C ALA A 69 -2.43 -7.15 -4.92
N GLY A 70 -2.20 -8.10 -4.02
CA GLY A 70 -1.19 -7.91 -3.00
C GLY A 70 -0.72 -9.20 -2.34
N LYS A 71 0.25 -9.05 -1.44
CA LYS A 71 0.80 -10.14 -0.66
C LYS A 71 1.15 -9.62 0.74
N SER A 72 0.60 -10.28 1.75
CA SER A 72 0.99 -10.10 3.14
C SER A 72 2.23 -10.93 3.49
N GLY A 73 3.05 -10.40 4.40
CA GLY A 73 4.17 -11.09 5.03
C GLY A 73 4.29 -10.72 6.51
N THR A 74 5.07 -11.50 7.24
CA THR A 74 5.40 -11.26 8.64
C THR A 74 6.89 -11.53 8.78
N ALA A 75 7.65 -10.59 9.35
CA ALA A 75 9.08 -10.78 9.60
C ALA A 75 9.33 -10.86 11.11
N GLN A 76 9.89 -11.99 11.55
CA GLN A 76 10.13 -12.26 12.95
C GLN A 76 11.37 -11.49 13.46
N VAL A 77 11.26 -10.86 14.63
CA VAL A 77 12.29 -9.96 15.17
C VAL A 77 13.32 -10.69 16.04
N PHE A 78 13.01 -11.86 16.59
CA PHE A 78 13.95 -12.65 17.41
C PHE A 78 13.78 -14.16 17.20
N GLY A 79 14.86 -14.93 17.36
CA GLY A 79 14.82 -16.40 17.32
C GLY A 79 14.21 -16.95 18.60
N LEU A 80 13.16 -17.77 18.49
CA LEU A 80 12.66 -18.56 19.61
C LEU A 80 13.68 -19.67 19.93
N ALA A 81 13.97 -19.88 21.22
CA ALA A 81 14.76 -21.03 21.65
C ALA A 81 14.03 -22.34 21.25
N GLU A 82 14.80 -23.41 21.04
CA GLU A 82 14.26 -24.71 20.59
C GLU A 82 13.15 -25.20 21.54
N GLY A 83 11.93 -25.37 21.01
CA GLY A 83 10.75 -25.79 21.77
C GLY A 83 9.81 -24.68 22.26
N GLN A 84 10.14 -23.39 22.08
CA GLN A 84 9.23 -22.30 22.42
C GLN A 84 8.24 -21.98 21.28
N LYS A 85 6.96 -21.85 21.61
CA LYS A 85 5.93 -21.37 20.69
C LYS A 85 5.80 -19.85 20.79
N TYR A 86 5.70 -19.19 19.65
CA TYR A 86 5.42 -17.77 19.57
C TYR A 86 4.09 -17.44 20.26
N ASN A 87 4.10 -16.52 21.23
CA ASN A 87 2.90 -16.00 21.87
C ASN A 87 2.93 -14.47 21.92
N ALA A 88 2.30 -13.82 20.94
CA ALA A 88 2.27 -12.36 20.84
C ALA A 88 1.67 -11.68 22.10
N SER A 89 0.73 -12.33 22.80
CA SER A 89 0.11 -11.72 24.00
C SER A 89 1.01 -11.74 25.23
N GLU A 90 2.08 -12.54 25.21
CA GLU A 90 3.06 -12.63 26.31
C GLU A 90 4.37 -11.89 25.99
N LEU A 91 4.49 -11.36 24.78
CA LEU A 91 5.66 -10.63 24.30
C LEU A 91 5.46 -9.13 24.47
N ALA A 92 6.50 -8.44 24.94
CA ALA A 92 6.55 -6.98 24.89
C ALA A 92 6.40 -6.51 23.43
N GLU A 93 5.74 -5.37 23.20
CA GLU A 93 5.40 -4.87 21.87
C GLU A 93 6.62 -4.80 20.93
N HIS A 94 7.78 -4.35 21.41
CA HIS A 94 9.04 -4.31 20.64
C HIS A 94 9.58 -5.68 20.18
N LEU A 95 9.00 -6.78 20.66
CA LEU A 95 9.31 -8.15 20.25
C LEU A 95 8.26 -8.73 19.28
N HIS A 96 7.20 -7.99 18.97
CA HIS A 96 6.23 -8.43 17.98
C HIS A 96 6.85 -8.46 16.59
N ASP A 97 6.34 -9.35 15.75
CA ASP A 97 6.82 -9.45 14.37
C ASP A 97 6.53 -8.15 13.61
N HIS A 98 7.29 -7.86 12.57
CA HIS A 98 6.95 -6.77 11.65
C HIS A 98 5.85 -7.21 10.70
N ALA A 99 4.88 -6.33 10.47
CA ALA A 99 3.85 -6.54 9.47
C ALA A 99 4.33 -6.00 8.11
N LEU A 100 4.35 -6.87 7.10
CA LEU A 100 4.73 -6.50 5.74
C LEU A 100 3.55 -6.63 4.79
N PHE A 101 3.48 -5.72 3.83
CA PHE A 101 2.59 -5.87 2.69
C PHE A 101 3.19 -5.22 1.45
N THR A 102 3.00 -5.87 0.31
CA THR A 102 3.24 -5.25 -1.00
C THR A 102 2.03 -5.50 -1.89
N GLY A 103 1.65 -4.52 -2.71
CA GLY A 103 0.56 -4.68 -3.65
C GLY A 103 0.43 -3.51 -4.59
N PHE A 104 -0.50 -3.65 -5.53
CA PHE A 104 -0.80 -2.63 -6.52
C PHE A 104 -2.29 -2.57 -6.84
N ALA A 105 -2.72 -1.41 -7.33
CA ALA A 105 -4.10 -1.16 -7.72
C ALA A 105 -4.18 -0.14 -8.87
N PRO A 106 -5.21 -0.23 -9.73
CA PRO A 106 -6.08 -1.39 -9.94
C PRO A 106 -5.35 -2.58 -10.59
N VAL A 107 -5.89 -3.81 -10.52
CA VAL A 107 -5.22 -5.00 -11.08
C VAL A 107 -5.04 -4.93 -12.61
N LYS A 108 -6.06 -4.45 -13.32
CA LYS A 108 -6.07 -4.44 -14.80
C LYS A 108 -5.19 -3.36 -15.42
N ASP A 109 -5.09 -2.20 -14.77
CA ASP A 109 -4.31 -1.04 -15.22
C ASP A 109 -3.64 -0.38 -14.01
N PRO A 110 -2.55 -0.97 -13.48
CA PRO A 110 -1.93 -0.54 -12.23
C PRO A 110 -1.49 0.92 -12.26
N LYS A 111 -1.96 1.71 -11.29
CA LYS A 111 -1.62 3.14 -11.14
C LYS A 111 -0.69 3.41 -9.96
N VAL A 112 -0.76 2.58 -8.93
CA VAL A 112 0.06 2.72 -7.73
C VAL A 112 0.52 1.36 -7.25
N ILE A 113 1.77 1.30 -6.82
CA ILE A 113 2.36 0.18 -6.07
C ILE A 113 2.69 0.70 -4.67
N VAL A 114 2.30 -0.04 -3.65
CA VAL A 114 2.66 0.24 -2.25
C VAL A 114 3.41 -0.96 -1.69
N THR A 115 4.60 -0.72 -1.18
CA THR A 115 5.35 -1.67 -0.36
C THR A 115 5.63 -1.00 0.97
N PHE A 116 5.30 -1.67 2.06
CA PHE A 116 5.50 -1.10 3.38
C PHE A 116 5.83 -2.14 4.44
N VAL A 117 6.41 -1.64 5.52
CA VAL A 117 6.71 -2.36 6.75
C VAL A 117 6.13 -1.54 7.91
N LEU A 118 5.37 -2.20 8.78
CA LEU A 118 5.02 -1.69 10.09
C LEU A 118 5.84 -2.45 11.12
N GLU A 119 6.84 -1.78 11.67
CA GLU A 119 7.69 -2.33 12.71
C GLU A 119 6.84 -2.72 13.92
N ASN A 120 7.12 -3.91 14.44
CA ASN A 120 6.40 -4.53 15.55
C ASN A 120 4.87 -4.61 15.37
N GLY A 121 4.39 -4.46 14.13
CA GLY A 121 2.97 -4.44 13.82
C GLY A 121 2.29 -5.80 13.80
N GLY A 122 2.96 -6.88 14.17
CA GLY A 122 2.45 -8.26 14.12
C GLY A 122 2.16 -8.73 12.69
N GLY A 123 0.93 -9.19 12.44
CA GLY A 123 0.56 -9.83 11.17
C GLY A 123 0.37 -8.87 10.00
N GLY A 124 1.06 -9.12 8.87
CA GLY A 124 0.90 -8.33 7.64
C GLY A 124 -0.51 -8.33 7.05
N SER A 125 -1.33 -9.36 7.30
CA SER A 125 -2.72 -9.40 6.83
C SER A 125 -3.70 -8.68 7.77
N SER A 126 -3.46 -8.72 9.08
CA SER A 126 -4.35 -8.13 10.09
C SER A 126 -4.09 -6.64 10.28
N ASN A 127 -2.81 -6.25 10.28
CA ASN A 127 -2.37 -4.88 10.58
C ASN A 127 -1.79 -4.22 9.33
N GLY A 128 -1.13 -5.01 8.47
CA GLY A 128 -0.53 -4.50 7.25
C GLY A 128 -1.57 -4.08 6.19
N ALA A 129 -2.39 -5.03 5.79
CA ALA A 129 -3.36 -4.86 4.71
C ALA A 129 -4.35 -3.67 4.91
N PRO A 130 -4.89 -3.39 6.12
CA PRO A 130 -5.76 -2.22 6.32
C PRO A 130 -5.09 -0.87 6.05
N VAL A 131 -3.80 -0.71 6.36
CA VAL A 131 -3.06 0.54 6.08
C VAL A 131 -2.91 0.73 4.57
N VAL A 132 -2.52 -0.32 3.84
CA VAL A 132 -2.39 -0.26 2.38
C VAL A 132 -3.72 0.01 1.71
N ARG A 133 -4.81 -0.57 2.23
CA ARG A 133 -6.18 -0.29 1.78
C ARG A 133 -6.50 1.21 1.83
N GLN A 134 -6.16 1.90 2.92
CA GLN A 134 -6.40 3.34 3.05
C GLN A 134 -5.61 4.15 2.00
N ILE A 135 -4.36 3.76 1.73
CA ILE A 135 -3.54 4.41 0.70
C ILE A 135 -4.15 4.20 -0.69
N PHE A 136 -4.56 2.96 -1.02
CA PHE A 136 -5.22 2.69 -2.30
C PHE A 136 -6.53 3.46 -2.44
N ASP A 137 -7.37 3.49 -1.41
CA ASP A 137 -8.63 4.24 -1.45
C ASP A 137 -8.37 5.73 -1.74
N HIS A 138 -7.39 6.33 -1.06
CA HIS A 138 -7.01 7.72 -1.28
C HIS A 138 -6.50 8.00 -2.70
N VAL A 139 -5.62 7.14 -3.22
CA VAL A 139 -4.98 7.36 -4.53
C VAL A 139 -5.93 7.03 -5.69
N ILE A 140 -6.75 5.99 -5.57
CA ILE A 140 -7.60 5.51 -6.65
C ILE A 140 -8.95 6.24 -6.71
N LEU A 141 -9.55 6.55 -5.57
CA LEU A 141 -10.85 7.22 -5.52
C LEU A 141 -10.74 8.74 -5.44
N GLY A 142 -9.54 9.26 -5.16
CA GLY A 142 -9.33 10.67 -4.87
C GLY A 142 -9.94 11.10 -3.54
N LYS A 143 -9.83 12.39 -3.22
CA LYS A 143 -10.56 12.96 -2.09
C LYS A 143 -12.05 12.93 -2.44
N LYS A 144 -12.87 12.27 -1.61
CA LYS A 144 -14.29 12.64 -1.54
C LYS A 144 -14.32 14.12 -1.16
N GLU A 145 -15.01 14.95 -1.92
CA GLU A 145 -15.35 16.30 -1.46
C GLU A 145 -15.99 16.13 -0.08
N GLU A 146 -15.39 16.74 0.95
CA GLU A 146 -16.08 16.83 2.23
C GLU A 146 -17.37 17.59 1.94
N GLU A 147 -18.52 16.97 2.15
CA GLU A 147 -19.78 17.72 2.17
C GLU A 147 -19.57 18.89 3.13
N PRO A 148 -19.92 20.13 2.73
CA PRO A 148 -19.70 21.28 3.57
C PRO A 148 -20.34 21.00 4.93
N LYS A 149 -19.51 21.00 5.98
CA LYS A 149 -19.99 20.93 7.36
C LYS A 149 -21.06 22.00 7.47
N ALA A 150 -22.30 21.57 7.71
CA ALA A 150 -23.39 22.48 7.99
C ALA A 150 -22.92 23.43 9.10
N GLU A 151 -22.80 24.71 8.79
CA GLU A 151 -22.51 25.74 9.78
C GLU A 151 -23.53 25.59 10.89
N SER A 152 -23.06 25.23 12.08
CA SER A 152 -23.86 25.35 13.29
C SER A 152 -24.20 26.83 13.42
N LYS A 153 -25.46 27.19 13.17
CA LYS A 153 -25.96 28.53 13.45
C LYS A 153 -25.69 28.80 14.92
N GLU A 154 -24.75 29.70 15.20
CA GLU A 154 -24.63 30.28 16.53
C GLU A 154 -25.96 30.96 16.84
N GLU A 155 -26.65 30.43 17.84
CA GLU A 155 -27.87 31.00 18.37
C GLU A 155 -27.48 32.28 19.11
N VAL A 156 -27.70 33.43 18.46
CA VAL A 156 -27.51 34.74 19.06
C VAL A 156 -28.52 34.90 20.19
N ILE A 157 -28.07 34.64 21.42
CA ILE A 157 -28.82 35.00 22.63
C ILE A 157 -28.80 36.53 22.72
N GLN A 158 -29.93 37.15 22.43
CA GLN A 158 -30.13 38.58 22.68
C GLN A 158 -30.38 38.84 24.18
N PRO A 159 -29.92 39.99 24.71
CA PRO A 159 -29.91 40.30 26.14
C PRO A 159 -31.30 40.54 26.74
#